data_AF-W7YV57-F1
#
_entry.id   AF-W7YV57-F1
#
_cell.length_a   1.000
_cell.length_b   1.000
_cell.length_c   1.000
_cell.angle_alpha   90.00
_cell.angle_beta   90.00
_cell.angle_gamma   90.00
#
_symmetry.space_group_name_H-M   'P 1'
#
loop_
_entity.id
_entity.type
_entity.pdbx_description
1 polymer ?
#
loop_
_entity_poly.entity_id
_entity_poly.type
_entity_poly.pdbx_seq_one_letter_code
_entity_poly.pdbx_strand_id
1 'polypeptide(L)'
;MLNIHGEAIYGTRICEPYSIGNYHFTRKGDTTYAFYLYKDDQEVVEEELYIPMMIEFSRIDLVGGQDKLDYRRIENGIVVRMPETELQIQAPIAHVFRIQ
;
A
#
# COMPACT_ATOMS: atom_id res chain seq x y z
N MET A 1 -20.76 20.16 8.75
CA MET A 1 -21.16 18.75 8.90
C MET A 1 -19.89 17.92 8.83
N LEU A 2 -19.45 17.35 9.95
CA LEU A 2 -18.28 16.49 10.02
C LEU A 2 -18.59 15.39 11.05
N ASN A 3 -19.09 14.27 10.56
CA ASN A 3 -19.32 13.00 11.23
C ASN A 3 -20.03 12.20 10.14
N ILE A 4 -19.43 11.14 9.64
CA ILE A 4 -19.60 9.78 10.13
C ILE A 4 -18.56 9.01 9.33
N HIS A 5 -17.57 8.35 9.94
CA HIS A 5 -16.94 7.09 9.47
C HIS A 5 -15.91 6.58 10.52
N GLY A 6 -16.15 6.82 11.81
CA GLY A 6 -15.29 6.37 12.92
C GLY A 6 -15.75 5.05 13.58
N GLU A 7 -16.81 4.41 13.10
CA GLU A 7 -17.48 3.29 13.80
C GLU A 7 -17.52 1.99 12.98
N ALA A 8 -16.49 1.72 12.17
CA ALA A 8 -16.31 0.39 11.55
C ALA A 8 -15.08 -0.37 12.07
N ILE A 9 -14.32 0.21 13.01
CA ILE A 9 -13.08 -0.39 13.54
C ILE A 9 -13.27 -0.93 14.97
N TYR A 10 -14.43 -1.49 15.32
CA TYR A 10 -14.54 -2.31 16.53
C TYR A 10 -15.62 -3.36 16.32
N GLY A 11 -15.25 -4.57 15.90
CA GLY A 11 -16.11 -5.74 16.08
C GLY A 11 -16.34 -6.69 14.89
N THR A 12 -15.51 -6.68 13.85
CA THR A 12 -15.57 -7.72 12.82
C THR A 12 -14.34 -8.63 12.94
N ARG A 13 -14.56 -9.95 13.04
CA ARG A 13 -13.49 -10.96 13.02
C ARG A 13 -12.77 -10.82 11.68
N ILE A 14 -11.66 -10.11 11.68
CA ILE A 14 -10.83 -9.96 10.49
C ILE A 14 -10.15 -11.33 10.31
N CYS A 15 -10.49 -12.02 9.23
CA CYS A 15 -9.71 -13.10 8.64
C CYS A 15 -9.13 -12.55 7.34
N GLU A 16 -8.00 -13.10 6.91
CA GLU A 16 -7.22 -12.62 5.76
C GLU A 16 -8.09 -12.24 4.53
N PRO A 17 -7.76 -11.16 3.80
CA PRO A 17 -6.68 -10.21 4.04
C PRO A 17 -7.15 -8.87 4.63
N TYR A 18 -6.40 -8.43 5.64
CA TYR A 18 -6.69 -7.37 6.58
C TYR A 18 -6.45 -5.99 5.95
N SER A 19 -7.51 -5.24 5.64
CA SER A 19 -7.36 -3.84 5.21
C SER A 19 -6.88 -2.96 6.37
N ILE A 20 -5.91 -2.08 6.14
CA ILE A 20 -5.40 -1.12 7.12
C ILE A 20 -5.31 0.26 6.46
N GLY A 21 -6.20 1.18 6.86
CA GLY A 21 -6.31 2.48 6.20
C GLY A 21 -6.65 2.30 4.70
N ASN A 22 -5.86 2.94 3.83
CA ASN A 22 -5.98 2.83 2.37
C ASN A 22 -5.35 1.54 1.80
N TYR A 23 -4.73 0.72 2.65
CA TYR A 23 -4.10 -0.51 2.20
C TYR A 23 -5.03 -1.72 2.24
N HIS A 24 -5.02 -2.47 1.16
CA HIS A 24 -5.55 -3.83 1.08
C HIS A 24 -4.42 -4.78 0.72
N PHE A 25 -4.52 -6.04 1.17
CA PHE A 25 -3.48 -7.02 0.89
C PHE A 25 -4.08 -8.24 0.22
N THR A 26 -3.29 -9.00 -0.54
CA THR A 26 -3.62 -10.38 -0.92
C THR A 26 -2.34 -11.19 -0.96
N ARG A 27 -2.45 -12.52 -0.96
CA ARG A 27 -1.28 -13.41 -1.04
C ARG A 27 -1.55 -14.51 -2.06
N LYS A 28 -0.54 -14.77 -2.90
CA LYS A 28 -0.56 -15.86 -3.88
C LYS A 28 0.76 -16.61 -3.78
N GLY A 29 0.72 -17.82 -3.22
CA GLY A 29 1.93 -18.55 -2.87
C GLY A 29 2.77 -17.75 -1.87
N ASP A 30 4.04 -17.55 -2.19
CA ASP A 30 4.97 -16.77 -1.36
C ASP A 30 5.01 -15.27 -1.70
N THR A 31 4.21 -14.84 -2.68
CA THR A 31 4.13 -13.43 -3.06
C THR A 31 2.98 -12.73 -2.34
N THR A 32 3.29 -11.62 -1.68
CA THR A 32 2.30 -10.74 -1.08
C THR A 32 2.07 -9.53 -1.98
N TYR A 33 0.82 -9.15 -2.17
CA TYR A 33 0.43 -7.94 -2.89
C TYR A 33 -0.15 -6.93 -1.90
N ALA A 34 0.35 -5.70 -1.92
CA ALA A 34 -0.21 -4.57 -1.18
C ALA A 34 -0.80 -3.56 -2.17
N PHE A 35 -2.06 -3.18 -1.98
CA PHE A 35 -2.79 -2.24 -2.81
C PHE A 35 -2.98 -0.96 -1.99
N TYR A 36 -2.42 0.16 -2.44
CA TYR A 36 -2.76 1.47 -1.90
C TYR A 36 -3.88 2.05 -2.76
N LEU A 37 -5.08 2.18 -2.20
CA LEU A 37 -6.21 2.80 -2.88
C LEU A 37 -6.23 4.31 -2.60
N TYR A 38 -6.18 5.10 -3.67
CA TYR A 38 -6.38 6.54 -3.59
C TYR A 38 -7.87 6.85 -3.41
N LYS A 39 -8.17 7.94 -2.70
CA LYS A 39 -9.56 8.38 -2.47
C LYS A 39 -10.23 8.81 -3.77
N ASP A 40 -9.47 9.51 -4.60
CA ASP A 40 -9.85 9.99 -5.92
C ASP A 40 -8.59 10.31 -6.73
N ASP A 41 -8.79 10.75 -7.97
CA ASP A 41 -7.73 11.08 -8.93
C ASP A 41 -7.04 12.44 -8.64
N GLN A 42 -7.40 13.15 -7.57
CA GLN A 42 -6.77 14.40 -7.15
C GLN A 42 -5.86 14.23 -5.94
N GLU A 43 -5.89 13.05 -5.29
CA GLU A 43 -4.94 12.73 -4.23
C GLU A 43 -3.50 12.75 -4.79
N VAL A 44 -2.57 13.35 -4.04
CA VAL A 44 -1.17 13.44 -4.46
C VAL A 44 -0.50 12.09 -4.21
N VAL A 45 0.24 11.60 -5.20
CA VAL A 45 1.14 10.46 -5.01
C VAL A 45 2.35 10.94 -4.22
N GLU A 46 2.49 10.47 -2.99
CA GLU A 46 3.61 10.80 -2.12
C GLU A 46 4.92 10.14 -2.59
N GLU A 47 6.06 10.80 -2.37
CA GLU A 47 7.40 10.26 -2.69
C GLU A 47 7.70 8.99 -1.88
N GLU A 48 7.25 8.95 -0.62
CA GLU A 48 7.38 7.79 0.24
C GLU A 48 5.99 7.28 0.64
N LEU A 49 5.73 5.99 0.41
CA LEU A 49 4.53 5.32 0.88
C LEU A 49 4.85 4.35 2.01
N TYR A 50 4.10 4.44 3.10
CA TYR A 50 4.24 3.56 4.26
C TYR A 50 3.29 2.37 4.15
N ILE A 51 3.84 1.17 3.93
CA ILE A 51 3.10 -0.09 3.91
C ILE A 51 3.11 -0.67 5.33
N PRO A 52 1.97 -0.74 6.03
CA PRO A 52 1.87 -1.18 7.43
C PRO A 52 1.91 -2.72 7.54
N MET A 53 3.01 -3.33 7.09
CA MET A 53 3.16 -4.78 7.07
C MET A 53 4.57 -5.22 7.47
N MET A 54 4.64 -6.12 8.44
CA MET A 54 5.88 -6.74 8.92
C MET A 54 5.99 -8.16 8.36
N ILE A 55 6.64 -8.30 7.21
CA ILE A 55 6.90 -9.59 6.56
C ILE A 55 8.37 -9.70 6.16
N GLU A 56 8.86 -10.94 6.06
CA GLU A 56 10.15 -11.23 5.44
C GLU A 56 10.01 -11.17 3.92
N PHE A 57 10.95 -10.51 3.25
CA PHE A 57 11.01 -10.35 1.80
C PHE A 57 12.40 -9.83 1.40
N SER A 58 12.71 -9.95 0.12
CA SER A 58 13.98 -9.52 -0.47
C SER A 58 13.82 -8.45 -1.55
N ARG A 59 12.59 -8.25 -2.05
CA ARG A 59 12.29 -7.40 -3.19
C ARG A 59 10.88 -6.82 -3.11
N ILE A 60 10.75 -5.58 -3.58
CA ILE A 60 9.46 -4.94 -3.84
C ILE A 60 9.47 -4.43 -5.29
N ASP A 61 8.41 -4.75 -6.03
CA ASP A 61 8.17 -4.22 -7.37
C ASP A 61 6.86 -3.43 -7.40
N LEU A 62 6.81 -2.40 -8.23
CA LEU A 62 5.56 -1.74 -8.60
C LEU A 62 4.92 -2.50 -9.77
N VAL A 63 3.73 -3.05 -9.59
CA VAL A 63 3.02 -3.76 -10.65
C VAL A 63 2.62 -2.77 -11.74
N GLY A 64 3.07 -3.03 -12.98
CA GLY A 64 2.84 -2.14 -14.12
C GLY A 64 3.82 -0.96 -14.21
N GLY A 65 4.79 -0.87 -13.30
CA GLY A 65 5.80 0.18 -13.27
C GLY A 65 7.21 -0.35 -13.04
N GLN A 66 7.96 0.31 -12.16
CA GLN A 66 9.35 -0.02 -11.87
C GLN A 66 9.49 -1.30 -11.02
N ASP A 67 10.42 -2.16 -11.43
CA ASP A 67 10.90 -3.28 -10.64
C ASP A 67 12.00 -2.85 -9.65
N LYS A 68 12.13 -3.56 -8.52
CA LYS A 68 13.13 -3.33 -7.46
C LYS A 68 13.12 -1.90 -6.94
N LEU A 69 12.00 -1.49 -6.36
CA LEU A 69 11.88 -0.20 -5.67
C LEU A 69 12.88 -0.11 -4.52
N ASP A 70 13.36 1.10 -4.25
CA ASP A 70 14.08 1.40 -3.02
C ASP A 70 13.11 1.34 -1.83
N TYR A 71 13.55 0.71 -0.74
CA TYR A 71 12.76 0.60 0.47
C TYR A 71 13.62 0.59 1.73
N ARG A 72 13.00 0.95 2.85
CA ARG A 72 13.57 0.79 4.19
C ARG A 72 12.57 0.12 5.12
N ARG A 73 13.05 -0.82 5.92
CA ARG A 73 12.27 -1.44 7.00
C ARG A 73 12.25 -0.48 8.18
N ILE A 74 11.08 -0.31 8.79
CA ILE A 74 10.90 0.45 10.02
C ILE A 74 10.15 -0.42 11.05
N GLU A 75 10.08 0.04 12.30
CA GLU A 75 9.55 -0.77 13.42
C GLU A 75 8.16 -1.38 13.14
N ASN A 76 7.29 -0.66 12.43
CA ASN A 76 5.90 -1.07 12.20
C ASN A 76 5.57 -1.40 10.74
N GLY A 77 6.56 -1.47 9.84
CA GLY A 77 6.30 -1.78 8.44
C GLY A 77 7.44 -1.44 7.49
N ILE A 78 7.07 -1.02 6.29
CA ILE A 78 8.00 -0.77 5.19
C ILE A 78 7.71 0.62 4.63
N VAL A 79 8.75 1.40 4.38
CA VAL A 79 8.65 2.62 3.59
C VAL A 79 9.22 2.32 2.21
N VAL A 80 8.42 2.51 1.17
CA VAL A 80 8.83 2.37 -0.23
C VAL A 80 8.97 3.74 -0.86
N ARG A 81 10.03 3.94 -1.66
CA ARG A 81 10.21 5.17 -2.43
C ARG A 81 9.57 4.99 -3.81
N MET A 82 8.69 5.91 -4.16
CA MET A 82 7.99 5.91 -5.43
C MET A 82 8.91 6.43 -6.55
N PRO A 83 8.89 5.83 -7.74
CA PRO A 83 9.59 6.35 -8.91
C PRO A 83 9.09 7.75 -9.26
N GLU A 84 9.97 8.64 -9.73
CA GLU A 84 9.58 10.01 -10.13
C GLU A 84 8.47 10.03 -11.19
N THR A 85 8.41 8.99 -12.05
CA THR A 85 7.36 8.83 -13.06
C THR A 85 5.97 8.67 -12.46
N GLU A 86 5.85 8.17 -11.22
CA GLU A 86 4.57 7.99 -10.52
C GLU A 86 4.14 9.26 -9.75
N LEU A 87 5.08 10.18 -9.48
CA LEU A 87 4.79 11.41 -8.72
C LEU A 87 4.16 12.51 -9.59
N GLN A 88 4.36 12.43 -10.90
CA GLN A 88 3.92 13.45 -11.85
C GLN A 88 2.61 13.10 -12.56
N ILE A 89 2.09 11.89 -12.33
CA ILE A 89 0.83 11.45 -12.91
C ILE A 89 -0.34 11.84 -12.01
N GLN A 90 -1.52 11.88 -12.61
CA GLN A 90 -2.75 11.89 -11.86
C GLN A 90 -2.86 10.57 -11.06
N ALA A 91 -3.31 10.62 -9.80
CA ALA A 91 -3.36 9.44 -8.96
C ALA A 91 -4.18 8.32 -9.63
N PRO A 92 -3.63 7.11 -9.76
CA PRO A 92 -4.38 5.98 -10.27
C PRO A 92 -5.43 5.54 -9.24
N ILE A 93 -6.33 4.63 -9.64
CA ILE A 93 -7.25 3.97 -8.69
C ILE A 93 -6.44 3.29 -7.57
N ALA A 94 -5.30 2.68 -7.93
CA ALA A 94 -4.43 2.02 -6.98
C ALA A 94 -2.98 1.95 -7.48
N HIS A 95 -2.04 2.05 -6.55
CA HIS A 95 -0.71 1.47 -6.74
C HIS A 95 -0.66 0.09 -6.09
N VAL A 96 -0.06 -0.86 -6.79
CA VAL A 96 0.03 -2.25 -6.32
C VAL A 96 1.49 -2.66 -6.21
N PHE A 97 1.89 -3.04 -5.01
CA PHE A 97 3.23 -3.50 -4.69
C PHE A 97 3.25 -5.02 -4.66
N ARG A 98 4.17 -5.63 -5.42
CA ARG A 98 4.48 -7.06 -5.36
C ARG A 98 5.69 -7.26 -4.46
N ILE A 99 5.51 -7.97 -3.36
CA ILE A 99 6.51 -8.18 -2.30
C ILE A 99 6.91 -9.65 -2.28
N GLN A 100 8.21 -9.92 -2.44
CA GLN A 100 8.80 -11.26 -2.63
C GLN A 100 10.13 -11.43 -1.88
#